data_AF-A0A239WDK4-F1
#
_entry.id   AF-A0A239WDK4-F1
#
_cell.length_a   1.000
_cell.length_b   1.000
_cell.length_c   1.000
_cell.angle_alpha   90.00
_cell.angle_beta   90.00
_cell.angle_gamma   90.00
#
_symmetry.space_group_name_H-M   'P 1'
#
loop_
_entity.id
_entity.type
_entity.pdbx_description
1 polymer ?
#
loop_
_entity_poly.entity_id
_entity_poly.type
_entity_poly.pdbx_seq_one_letter_code
_entity_poly.pdbx_strand_id
1 'polypeptide(L)'
;MKFTKCFCAGVRVELMGEFRLHALAINEVRDVFGADDVLAAKLRGWALEAFPTPAQPDRHVGRNHLFRRARRRPHIVMHRAGSPTERTADDLLEGRFVAPNELVKSWRVLDLWLEKLSWGTLTTSCTRREYDALEFELARAGVPSYLGLNRLFGGDPQIPLRPAPGMRVGYSRASHVEATCAALDRAVPYLSDDNVRNVRALMDFLEKFPSWYDEARAAGRPRPDLIILRHEDPATLATVPPVSTPGSGILPTRSAS
;
A
#
# COMPACT_ATOMS: atom_id res chain seq x y z
N MET A 1 38.43 -36.55 14.86
CA MET A 1 37.90 -35.34 14.18
C MET A 1 36.42 -35.19 14.50
N LYS A 2 36.05 -34.24 15.36
CA LYS A 2 34.66 -33.86 15.61
C LYS A 2 34.43 -32.52 14.91
N PHE A 3 33.61 -32.51 13.86
CA PHE A 3 33.14 -31.27 13.24
C PHE A 3 31.96 -30.75 14.06
N THR A 4 32.22 -29.78 14.92
CA THR A 4 31.19 -28.99 15.58
C THR A 4 30.60 -28.04 14.53
N LYS A 5 29.37 -28.33 14.10
CA LYS A 5 28.61 -27.48 13.18
C LYS A 5 28.13 -26.26 13.98
N CYS A 6 28.82 -25.13 13.85
CA CYS A 6 28.31 -23.85 14.33
C CYS A 6 27.01 -23.52 13.59
N PHE A 7 25.89 -23.62 14.30
CA PHE A 7 24.60 -23.13 13.83
C PHE A 7 24.61 -21.62 14.05
N CYS A 8 24.96 -20.84 13.02
CA CYS A 8 24.73 -19.40 13.04
C CYS A 8 23.22 -19.18 13.10
N ALA A 9 22.71 -18.83 14.28
CA ALA A 9 21.39 -18.26 14.45
C ALA A 9 21.36 -16.90 13.72
N GLY A 10 21.09 -16.93 12.43
CA GLY A 10 20.74 -15.74 11.68
C GLY A 10 19.48 -15.16 12.32
N VAL A 11 19.58 -13.95 12.85
CA VAL A 11 18.41 -13.12 13.18
C VAL A 11 17.60 -13.03 11.90
N ARG A 12 16.51 -13.81 11.84
CA ARG A 12 15.56 -13.74 10.74
C ARG A 12 14.86 -12.40 10.96
N VAL A 13 15.27 -11.37 10.23
CA VAL A 13 14.50 -10.14 10.13
C VAL A 13 13.19 -10.57 9.49
N GLU A 14 12.15 -10.74 10.31
CA GLU A 14 10.82 -10.96 9.80
C GLU A 14 10.40 -9.68 9.11
N LEU A 15 10.29 -9.75 7.78
CA LEU A 15 9.76 -8.66 6.99
C LEU A 15 8.35 -8.38 7.50
N MET A 16 8.18 -7.21 8.09
CA MET A 16 6.88 -6.72 8.53
C MET A 16 6.06 -6.46 7.27
N GLY A 17 4.94 -7.16 7.14
CA GLY A 17 3.97 -6.88 6.10
C GLY A 17 3.08 -5.71 6.51
N GLU A 18 2.47 -5.06 5.52
CA GLU A 18 1.47 -4.01 5.75
C GLU A 18 0.13 -4.44 5.17
N PHE A 19 -0.92 -4.19 5.94
CA PHE A 19 -2.30 -4.39 5.55
C PHE A 19 -2.96 -3.02 5.45
N ARG A 20 -3.51 -2.73 4.27
CA ARG A 20 -4.31 -1.53 4.02
C ARG A 20 -5.73 -1.94 3.66
N LEU A 21 -6.68 -1.37 4.37
CA LEU A 21 -8.11 -1.54 4.14
C LEU A 21 -8.67 -0.21 3.68
N HIS A 22 -9.43 -0.23 2.59
CA HIS A 22 -10.08 0.95 2.02
C HIS A 22 -11.58 0.68 1.89
N ALA A 23 -12.40 1.56 2.45
CA ALA A 23 -13.85 1.48 2.35
C ALA A 23 -14.36 2.32 1.16
N LEU A 24 -14.67 1.67 0.05
CA LEU A 24 -15.20 2.28 -1.17
C LEU A 24 -15.86 1.21 -2.05
N ALA A 25 -16.78 1.63 -2.91
CA ALA A 25 -17.44 0.65 -3.77
C ALA A 25 -16.48 0.11 -4.84
N ILE A 26 -16.59 -1.18 -5.16
CA ILE A 26 -15.73 -1.77 -6.19
C ILE A 26 -15.88 -1.11 -7.56
N ASN A 27 -17.08 -0.60 -7.87
CA ASN A 27 -17.32 0.11 -9.11
C ASN A 27 -16.51 1.41 -9.17
N GLU A 28 -16.40 2.15 -8.07
CA GLU A 28 -15.59 3.38 -8.02
C GLU A 28 -14.11 3.08 -8.26
N VAL A 29 -13.61 1.92 -7.78
CA VAL A 29 -12.24 1.47 -8.08
C VAL A 29 -12.08 1.15 -9.57
N ARG A 30 -13.08 0.51 -10.18
CA ARG A 30 -13.04 0.14 -11.60
C ARG A 30 -13.15 1.38 -12.49
N ASP A 31 -13.94 2.36 -12.07
CA ASP A 31 -14.15 3.63 -12.79
C ASP A 31 -12.89 4.50 -12.82
N VAL A 32 -11.89 4.25 -11.96
CA VAL A 32 -10.57 4.87 -12.08
C VAL A 32 -9.91 4.51 -13.42
N PHE A 33 -10.12 3.29 -13.91
CA PHE A 33 -9.54 2.80 -15.16
C PHE A 33 -10.52 3.09 -16.31
N GLY A 34 -10.19 4.09 -17.13
CA GLY A 34 -11.13 4.67 -18.10
C GLY A 34 -12.02 5.75 -17.49
N ALA A 35 -11.55 6.42 -16.44
CA ALA A 35 -12.24 7.52 -15.79
C ALA A 35 -12.66 8.62 -16.78
N ASP A 36 -13.81 9.24 -16.54
CA ASP A 36 -14.23 10.44 -17.27
C ASP A 36 -13.24 11.59 -17.07
N ASP A 37 -13.29 12.60 -17.95
CA ASP A 37 -12.33 13.70 -17.96
C ASP A 37 -12.27 14.48 -16.62
N VAL A 38 -13.39 14.59 -15.91
CA VAL A 38 -13.49 15.30 -14.63
C VAL A 38 -12.80 14.51 -13.53
N LEU A 39 -13.12 13.22 -13.42
CA LEU A 39 -12.47 12.32 -12.46
C LEU A 39 -10.98 12.16 -12.79
N ALA A 40 -10.63 11.96 -14.06
CA ALA A 40 -9.24 11.82 -14.51
C ALA A 40 -8.41 13.07 -14.20
N ALA A 41 -8.93 14.28 -14.41
CA ALA A 41 -8.24 15.52 -14.05
C ALA A 41 -7.97 15.61 -12.53
N LYS A 42 -8.96 15.24 -11.71
CA LYS A 42 -8.84 15.21 -10.25
C LYS A 42 -7.78 14.20 -9.78
N LEU A 43 -7.80 12.99 -10.34
CA LEU A 43 -6.85 11.92 -10.03
C LEU A 43 -5.41 12.29 -10.43
N ARG A 44 -5.23 12.92 -11.60
CA ARG A 44 -3.92 13.49 -12.02
C ARG A 44 -3.43 14.54 -11.04
N GLY A 45 -4.30 15.46 -10.63
CA GLY A 45 -3.97 16.51 -9.66
C GLY A 45 -3.40 15.94 -8.36
N TRP A 46 -4.07 14.94 -7.79
CA TRP A 46 -3.59 14.26 -6.58
C TRP A 46 -2.29 13.51 -6.79
N ALA A 47 -2.13 12.82 -7.93
CA ALA A 47 -0.90 12.10 -8.25
C ALA A 47 0.29 13.06 -8.40
N LEU A 48 0.09 14.22 -9.04
CA LEU A 48 1.11 15.24 -9.24
C LEU A 48 1.52 15.90 -7.91
N GLU A 49 0.54 16.17 -7.03
CA GLU A 49 0.78 16.72 -5.69
C GLU A 49 1.63 15.76 -4.84
N ALA A 50 1.31 14.47 -4.86
CA ALA A 50 2.03 13.46 -4.07
C ALA A 50 3.38 13.07 -4.68
N PHE A 51 3.49 13.07 -6.01
CA PHE A 51 4.67 12.64 -6.76
C PHE A 51 5.12 13.73 -7.74
N PRO A 52 5.66 14.85 -7.23
CA PRO A 52 6.04 15.96 -8.09
C PRO A 52 7.16 15.54 -9.05
N THR A 53 6.98 15.82 -10.34
CA THR A 53 8.05 15.67 -11.32
C THR A 53 9.14 16.70 -10.99
N PRO A 54 10.41 16.30 -10.77
CA PRO A 54 11.48 17.25 -10.53
C PRO A 54 11.60 18.21 -11.70
N ALA A 55 11.43 19.51 -11.42
CA ALA A 55 11.55 20.57 -12.41
C ALA A 55 12.92 20.47 -13.09
N GLN A 56 12.92 20.41 -14.42
CA GLN A 56 14.14 20.52 -15.19
C GLN A 56 14.70 21.93 -14.91
N PRO A 57 15.97 22.09 -14.49
CA PRO A 57 16.48 23.42 -14.17
C PRO A 57 16.38 24.29 -15.41
N ASP A 58 15.73 25.45 -15.25
CA ASP A 58 15.52 26.43 -16.30
C ASP A 58 16.85 26.74 -16.98
N ARG A 59 16.96 26.35 -18.26
CA ARG A 59 18.07 26.80 -19.10
C ARG A 59 17.80 28.25 -19.48
N HIS A 60 18.05 29.17 -18.55
CA HIS A 60 18.45 30.51 -18.95
C HIS A 60 19.82 30.40 -19.63
N VAL A 61 19.80 30.14 -20.93
CA VAL A 61 20.95 30.26 -21.83
C VAL A 61 21.27 31.75 -21.91
N GLY A 62 22.04 32.23 -20.94
CA GLY A 62 22.75 33.50 -21.04
C GLY A 62 23.63 33.46 -22.29
N ARG A 63 23.46 34.48 -23.13
CA ARG A 63 24.02 34.65 -24.45
C ARG A 63 25.54 34.89 -24.43
N ASN A 64 26.33 33.96 -23.89
CA ASN A 64 27.80 34.01 -23.92
C ASN A 64 28.39 32.82 -24.70
N HIS A 65 28.47 33.02 -26.01
CA HIS A 65 28.95 32.09 -27.04
C HIS A 65 30.49 32.05 -27.16
N LEU A 66 31.25 31.81 -26.09
CA LEU A 66 32.72 31.72 -26.28
C LEU A 66 33.43 30.53 -25.67
N PHE A 67 32.87 29.79 -24.70
CA PHE A 67 33.57 28.62 -24.18
C PHE A 67 32.60 27.52 -23.73
N ARG A 68 32.28 26.57 -24.63
CA ARG A 68 31.83 25.24 -24.19
C ARG A 68 31.94 24.16 -25.28
N ARG A 69 33.19 23.76 -25.60
CA ARG A 69 33.48 22.34 -25.87
C ARG A 69 33.60 21.60 -24.52
N ALA A 70 32.51 21.52 -23.78
CA ALA A 70 32.37 20.51 -22.74
C ALA A 70 31.28 19.57 -23.23
N ARG A 71 31.64 18.29 -23.41
CA ARG A 71 30.72 17.19 -23.73
C ARG A 71 29.43 17.41 -22.93
N ARG A 72 28.32 17.65 -23.64
CA ARG A 72 26.97 17.61 -23.07
C ARG A 72 26.79 16.22 -22.45
N ARG A 73 27.01 16.08 -21.15
CA ARG A 73 26.40 14.99 -20.41
C ARG A 73 24.92 15.36 -20.30
N PRO A 74 23.97 14.55 -20.79
CA PRO A 74 22.58 14.79 -20.46
C PRO A 74 22.51 14.82 -18.93
N HIS A 75 22.02 15.92 -18.37
CA HIS A 75 21.63 15.93 -16.97
C HIS A 75 20.48 14.93 -16.87
N ILE A 76 20.81 13.69 -16.52
CA ILE A 76 19.83 12.69 -16.14
C ILE A 76 19.18 13.28 -14.90
N VAL A 77 17.96 13.78 -15.06
CA VAL A 77 17.10 14.09 -13.93
C VAL A 77 16.87 12.74 -13.26
N MET A 78 17.63 12.49 -12.19
CA MET A 78 17.52 11.26 -11.42
C MET A 78 16.18 11.34 -10.68
N HIS A 79 15.11 10.83 -11.29
CA HIS A 79 13.93 10.46 -10.53
C HIS A 79 14.40 9.58 -9.38
N ARG A 80 13.96 9.86 -8.15
CA ARG A 80 14.25 8.97 -7.01
C ARG A 80 13.85 7.57 -7.43
N ALA A 81 14.82 6.66 -7.54
CA ALA A 81 14.63 5.35 -8.15
C ALA A 81 13.39 4.68 -7.54
N GLY A 82 12.39 4.38 -8.38
CA GLY A 82 11.11 3.80 -7.94
C GLY A 82 9.98 4.79 -7.61
N SER A 83 10.14 6.09 -7.84
CA SER A 83 9.02 7.05 -7.70
C SER A 83 8.13 7.04 -8.95
N PRO A 84 6.79 7.07 -8.79
CA PRO A 84 5.88 7.22 -9.93
C PRO A 84 6.14 8.51 -10.70
N THR A 85 5.79 8.52 -11.98
CA THR A 85 5.81 9.71 -12.83
C THR A 85 4.40 10.04 -13.28
N GLU A 86 4.18 11.23 -13.85
CA GLU A 86 2.89 11.62 -14.45
C GLU A 86 2.39 10.58 -15.47
N ARG A 87 3.31 10.05 -16.29
CA ARG A 87 3.00 8.97 -17.23
C ARG A 87 2.43 7.72 -16.56
N THR A 88 2.87 7.39 -15.34
CA THR A 88 2.32 6.26 -14.58
C THR A 88 0.84 6.48 -14.27
N ALA A 89 0.45 7.71 -13.92
CA ALA A 89 -0.96 8.05 -13.69
C ALA A 89 -1.77 7.97 -14.99
N ASP A 90 -1.24 8.49 -16.11
CA ASP A 90 -1.92 8.40 -17.41
C ASP A 90 -2.08 6.96 -17.89
N ASP A 91 -1.05 6.11 -17.75
CA ASP A 91 -1.11 4.70 -18.11
C ASP A 91 -2.21 3.97 -17.32
N LEU A 92 -2.41 4.31 -16.04
CA LEU A 92 -3.48 3.75 -15.22
C LEU A 92 -4.86 4.26 -15.62
N LEU A 93 -5.01 5.58 -15.82
CA LEU A 93 -6.29 6.20 -16.21
C LEU A 93 -6.77 5.70 -17.56
N GLU A 94 -5.87 5.36 -18.48
CA GLU A 94 -6.22 4.79 -19.77
C GLU A 94 -6.40 3.26 -19.74
N GLY A 95 -6.19 2.62 -18.59
CA GLY A 95 -6.26 1.16 -18.45
C GLY A 95 -5.21 0.42 -19.30
N ARG A 96 -4.07 1.07 -19.60
CA ARG A 96 -3.02 0.48 -20.42
C ARG A 96 -2.33 -0.66 -19.69
N PHE A 97 -1.76 -1.58 -20.47
CA PHE A 97 -0.94 -2.65 -19.92
C PHE A 97 0.27 -2.09 -19.18
N VAL A 98 0.37 -2.41 -17.88
CA VAL A 98 1.51 -2.05 -17.03
C VAL A 98 2.54 -3.20 -17.02
N ALA A 99 3.77 -2.86 -17.38
CA ALA A 99 4.89 -3.81 -17.37
C ALA A 99 5.28 -4.22 -15.92
N PRO A 100 5.81 -5.44 -15.70
CA PRO A 100 6.10 -5.96 -14.36
C PRO A 100 7.00 -5.05 -13.48
N ASN A 101 7.96 -4.36 -14.09
CA ASN A 101 8.88 -3.44 -13.42
C ASN A 101 8.22 -2.11 -13.00
N GLU A 102 7.04 -1.78 -13.55
CA GLU A 102 6.28 -0.55 -13.27
C GLU A 102 5.10 -0.82 -12.33
N LEU A 103 4.81 -2.08 -12.01
CA LEU A 103 3.68 -2.46 -11.14
C LEU A 103 3.76 -1.80 -9.77
N VAL A 104 4.93 -1.82 -9.13
CA VAL A 104 5.10 -1.20 -7.79
C VAL A 104 4.75 0.29 -7.86
N LYS A 105 5.24 1.02 -8.86
CA LYS A 105 4.96 2.46 -9.01
C LYS A 105 3.48 2.72 -9.29
N SER A 106 2.88 1.87 -10.12
CA SER A 106 1.46 1.97 -10.48
C SER A 106 0.56 1.71 -9.26
N TRP A 107 0.90 0.72 -8.44
CA TRP A 107 0.21 0.46 -7.19
C TRP A 107 0.33 1.59 -6.16
N ARG A 108 1.45 2.34 -6.14
CA ARG A 108 1.57 3.54 -5.29
C ARG A 108 0.59 4.64 -5.67
N VAL A 109 0.43 4.86 -6.98
CA VAL A 109 -0.52 5.85 -7.49
C VAL A 109 -1.95 5.40 -7.21
N LEU A 110 -2.26 4.11 -7.44
CA LEU A 110 -3.58 3.57 -7.15
C LEU A 110 -3.90 3.59 -5.66
N ASP A 111 -2.99 3.19 -4.78
CA ASP A 111 -3.19 3.21 -3.32
C ASP A 111 -3.49 4.64 -2.80
N LEU A 112 -2.77 5.64 -3.33
CA LEU A 112 -3.08 7.05 -3.06
C LEU A 112 -4.52 7.40 -3.49
N TRP A 113 -4.94 7.00 -4.68
CA TRP A 113 -6.29 7.27 -5.15
C TRP A 113 -7.35 6.55 -4.32
N LEU A 114 -7.11 5.29 -3.94
CA LEU A 114 -7.98 4.53 -3.05
C LEU A 114 -8.13 5.26 -1.70
N GLU A 115 -7.02 5.71 -1.11
CA GLU A 115 -7.04 6.47 0.14
C GLU A 115 -7.88 7.74 0.01
N LYS A 116 -7.69 8.52 -1.07
CA LYS A 116 -8.41 9.78 -1.30
C LYS A 116 -9.89 9.60 -1.64
N LEU A 117 -10.27 8.49 -2.28
CA LEU A 117 -11.65 8.20 -2.67
C LEU A 117 -12.43 7.48 -1.56
N SER A 118 -11.73 6.81 -0.65
CA SER A 118 -12.34 6.02 0.43
C SER A 118 -13.11 6.88 1.43
N TRP A 119 -14.12 6.27 2.03
CA TRP A 119 -14.81 6.81 3.21
C TRP A 119 -13.98 6.68 4.48
N GLY A 120 -13.07 5.71 4.48
CA GLY A 120 -12.10 5.52 5.53
C GLY A 120 -11.03 4.51 5.12
N THR A 121 -9.86 4.67 5.74
CA THR A 121 -8.74 3.75 5.61
C THR A 121 -8.28 3.22 6.96
N LEU A 122 -7.78 1.99 6.97
CA LEU A 122 -7.07 1.42 8.11
C LEU A 122 -5.74 0.83 7.59
N THR A 123 -4.65 1.20 8.24
CA THR A 123 -3.32 0.67 7.95
C THR A 123 -2.76 0.00 9.20
N THR A 124 -2.39 -1.27 9.08
CA THR A 124 -1.83 -2.06 10.17
C THR A 124 -0.62 -2.84 9.68
N SER A 125 0.47 -2.80 10.44
CA SER A 125 1.63 -3.66 10.19
C SER A 125 1.48 -4.98 10.92
N CYS A 126 1.66 -6.10 10.21
CA CYS A 126 1.63 -7.43 10.80
C CYS A 126 2.50 -8.37 9.97
N THR A 127 3.35 -9.15 10.65
CA THR A 127 4.17 -10.17 10.01
C THR A 127 3.29 -11.32 9.51
N ARG A 128 3.83 -12.13 8.59
CA ARG A 128 3.13 -13.33 8.14
C ARG A 128 2.83 -14.30 9.29
N ARG A 129 3.74 -14.41 10.27
CA ARG A 129 3.57 -15.32 11.41
C ARG A 129 2.47 -14.85 12.36
N GLU A 130 2.45 -13.56 12.69
CA GLU A 130 1.39 -12.97 13.51
C GLU A 130 0.03 -13.13 12.83
N TYR A 131 -0.04 -12.91 11.52
CA TYR A 131 -1.27 -13.13 10.76
C TYR A 131 -1.74 -14.59 10.79
N ASP A 132 -0.83 -15.54 10.55
CA ASP A 132 -1.17 -16.97 10.56
C ASP A 132 -1.57 -17.44 11.98
N ALA A 133 -0.94 -16.90 13.03
CA ALA A 133 -1.29 -17.16 14.42
C ALA A 133 -2.67 -16.59 14.79
N LEU A 134 -2.97 -15.36 14.33
CA LEU A 134 -4.28 -14.74 14.50
C LEU A 134 -5.37 -15.57 13.82
N GLU A 135 -5.16 -16.00 12.58
CA GLU A 135 -6.12 -16.85 11.86
C GLU A 135 -6.36 -18.20 12.55
N PHE A 136 -5.29 -18.82 13.06
CA PHE A 136 -5.42 -20.06 13.83
C PHE A 136 -6.23 -19.83 15.11
N GLU A 137 -5.98 -18.74 15.82
CA GLU A 137 -6.71 -18.42 17.04
C GLU A 137 -8.18 -18.09 16.77
N LEU A 138 -8.50 -17.37 15.70
CA LEU A 138 -9.87 -17.12 15.26
C LEU A 138 -10.61 -18.42 14.93
N ALA A 139 -9.96 -19.34 14.22
CA ALA A 139 -10.54 -20.66 13.94
C ALA A 139 -10.80 -21.45 15.23
N ARG A 140 -9.88 -21.41 16.19
CA ARG A 140 -10.05 -22.05 17.51
C ARG A 140 -11.18 -21.41 18.32
N ALA A 141 -11.36 -20.09 18.21
CA ALA A 141 -12.46 -19.35 18.83
C ALA A 141 -13.83 -19.59 18.15
N GLY A 142 -13.88 -20.42 17.11
CA GLY A 142 -15.13 -20.83 16.46
C GLY A 142 -15.57 -19.92 15.30
N VAL A 143 -14.70 -19.04 14.81
CA VAL A 143 -14.99 -18.26 13.59
C VAL A 143 -15.12 -19.23 12.41
N PRO A 144 -16.25 -19.22 11.66
CA PRO A 144 -16.40 -20.07 10.49
C PRO A 144 -15.32 -19.77 9.45
N SER A 145 -14.77 -20.79 8.80
CA SER A 145 -13.68 -20.64 7.83
C SER A 145 -14.03 -19.75 6.62
N TYR A 146 -15.32 -19.59 6.31
CA TYR A 146 -15.77 -18.67 5.26
C TYR A 146 -15.76 -17.20 5.70
N LEU A 147 -15.68 -16.90 7.00
CA LEU A 147 -15.58 -15.55 7.59
C LEU A 147 -14.19 -15.25 8.16
N GLY A 148 -13.23 -16.17 8.03
CA GLY A 148 -11.84 -15.95 8.42
C GLY A 148 -11.20 -14.80 7.63
N LEU A 149 -10.12 -14.23 8.15
CA LEU A 149 -9.49 -13.04 7.56
C LEU A 149 -9.03 -13.29 6.11
N ASN A 150 -8.54 -14.50 5.81
CA ASN A 150 -8.10 -14.95 4.49
C ASN A 150 -9.23 -14.88 3.46
N ARG A 151 -10.49 -15.02 3.90
CA ARG A 151 -11.65 -14.92 3.02
C ARG A 151 -12.04 -13.49 2.71
N LEU A 152 -11.68 -12.53 3.56
CA LEU A 152 -11.77 -11.11 3.19
C LEU A 152 -10.94 -10.82 1.93
N PHE A 153 -9.81 -11.52 1.74
CA PHE A 153 -8.97 -11.42 0.54
C PHE A 153 -9.46 -12.24 -0.66
N GLY A 154 -10.54 -13.01 -0.50
CA GLY A 154 -10.92 -14.06 -1.45
C GLY A 154 -11.51 -13.54 -2.77
N GLY A 155 -12.06 -12.33 -2.78
CA GLY A 155 -12.61 -11.74 -4.00
C GLY A 155 -11.53 -11.13 -4.88
N ASP A 156 -11.57 -11.44 -6.18
CA ASP A 156 -10.80 -10.72 -7.19
C ASP A 156 -11.52 -9.40 -7.50
N PRO A 157 -10.86 -8.23 -7.33
CA PRO A 157 -11.46 -6.94 -7.70
C PRO A 157 -11.73 -6.80 -9.21
N GLN A 158 -11.13 -7.66 -10.06
CA GLN A 158 -11.24 -7.62 -11.53
C GLN A 158 -10.85 -6.25 -12.12
N ILE A 159 -9.77 -5.68 -11.61
CA ILE A 159 -9.19 -4.43 -12.13
C ILE A 159 -8.10 -4.74 -13.16
N PRO A 160 -7.84 -3.87 -14.15
CA PRO A 160 -6.81 -4.08 -15.17
C PRO A 160 -5.39 -3.79 -14.65
N LEU A 161 -5.11 -4.06 -13.37
CA LEU A 161 -3.80 -3.95 -12.75
C LEU A 161 -3.46 -5.23 -12.00
N ARG A 162 -2.40 -5.91 -12.44
CA ARG A 162 -1.93 -7.12 -11.76
C ARG A 162 -1.28 -6.77 -10.42
N PRO A 163 -1.40 -7.61 -9.38
CA PRO A 163 -0.68 -7.42 -8.13
C PRO A 163 0.83 -7.28 -8.34
N ALA A 164 1.48 -6.38 -7.60
CA ALA A 164 2.94 -6.30 -7.58
C ALA A 164 3.57 -7.59 -6.96
N PRO A 165 4.84 -7.90 -7.24
CA PRO A 165 5.53 -9.02 -6.59
C PRO A 165 5.43 -8.91 -5.07
N GLY A 166 4.99 -9.96 -4.37
CA GLY A 166 4.80 -9.93 -2.91
C GLY A 166 3.57 -9.16 -2.44
N MET A 167 2.67 -8.77 -3.33
CA MET A 167 1.40 -8.12 -2.99
C MET A 167 0.23 -9.07 -3.19
N ARG A 168 -0.74 -9.04 -2.28
CA ARG A 168 -2.07 -9.61 -2.50
C ARG A 168 -3.11 -8.52 -2.49
N VAL A 169 -4.09 -8.66 -3.37
CA VAL A 169 -5.20 -7.73 -3.52
C VAL A 169 -6.47 -8.54 -3.38
N GLY A 170 -7.36 -8.05 -2.54
CA GLY A 170 -8.61 -8.71 -2.25
C GLY A 170 -9.77 -7.72 -2.24
N TYR A 171 -10.95 -8.29 -2.40
CA TYR A 171 -12.21 -7.58 -2.38
C TYR A 171 -13.25 -8.35 -1.58
N SER A 172 -14.03 -7.63 -0.79
CA SER A 172 -15.18 -8.17 -0.05
C SER A 172 -16.37 -7.24 -0.13
N ARG A 173 -17.54 -7.81 -0.42
CA ARG A 173 -18.81 -7.08 -0.41
C ARG A 173 -19.19 -6.65 1.00
N ALA A 174 -19.92 -5.54 1.11
CA ALA A 174 -20.44 -5.04 2.39
C ALA A 174 -21.13 -6.12 3.26
N SER A 175 -21.95 -7.00 2.67
CA SER A 175 -22.61 -8.07 3.42
C SER A 175 -21.66 -9.10 4.02
N HIS A 176 -20.52 -9.34 3.37
CA HIS A 176 -19.48 -10.22 3.89
C HIS A 176 -18.69 -9.55 5.02
N VAL A 177 -18.38 -8.26 4.86
CA VAL A 177 -17.72 -7.42 5.87
C VAL A 177 -18.55 -7.38 7.16
N GLU A 178 -19.85 -7.13 7.06
CA GLU A 178 -20.79 -7.11 8.19
C GLU A 178 -20.86 -8.47 8.89
N ALA A 179 -20.96 -9.56 8.12
CA ALA A 179 -20.97 -10.91 8.67
C ALA A 179 -19.66 -11.27 9.38
N THR A 180 -18.51 -10.87 8.83
CA THR A 180 -17.20 -11.05 9.46
C THR A 180 -17.10 -10.25 10.74
N CYS A 181 -17.53 -8.98 10.76
CA CYS A 181 -17.52 -8.17 11.98
C CYS A 181 -18.31 -8.84 13.12
N ALA A 182 -19.51 -9.33 12.84
CA ALA A 182 -20.34 -10.05 13.82
C ALA A 182 -19.74 -11.41 14.26
N ALA A 183 -18.91 -12.04 13.42
CA ALA A 183 -18.19 -13.25 13.81
C ALA A 183 -16.97 -12.94 14.69
N LEU A 184 -16.24 -11.85 14.38
CA LEU A 184 -15.12 -11.38 15.18
C LEU A 184 -15.57 -10.98 16.58
N ASP A 185 -16.66 -10.23 16.72
CA ASP A 185 -17.22 -9.81 18.01
C ASP A 185 -17.46 -11.00 18.96
N ARG A 186 -18.08 -12.07 18.44
CA ARG A 186 -18.30 -13.32 19.19
C ARG A 186 -17.01 -14.05 19.56
N ALA A 187 -15.94 -13.85 18.80
CA ALA A 187 -14.65 -14.51 19.02
C ALA A 187 -13.78 -13.77 20.06
N VAL A 188 -13.92 -12.43 20.18
CA VAL A 188 -13.09 -11.58 21.06
C VAL A 188 -12.87 -12.15 22.47
N PRO A 189 -13.89 -12.68 23.19
CA PRO A 189 -13.71 -13.20 24.54
C PRO A 189 -12.75 -14.41 24.66
N TYR A 190 -12.46 -15.07 23.53
CA TYR A 190 -11.65 -16.29 23.47
C TYR A 190 -10.25 -16.08 22.89
N LEU A 191 -9.89 -14.82 22.59
CA LEU A 191 -8.59 -14.45 22.02
C LEU A 191 -7.60 -14.05 23.11
N SER A 192 -6.31 -14.22 22.81
CA SER A 192 -5.21 -13.67 23.59
C SER A 192 -5.20 -12.13 23.58
N ASP A 193 -4.70 -11.50 24.64
CA ASP A 193 -4.70 -10.02 24.80
C ASP A 193 -4.04 -9.29 23.63
N ASP A 194 -2.95 -9.85 23.08
CA ASP A 194 -2.25 -9.29 21.92
C ASP A 194 -3.13 -9.30 20.66
N ASN A 195 -3.86 -10.40 20.43
CA ASN A 195 -4.77 -10.52 19.30
C ASN A 195 -6.08 -9.76 19.50
N VAL A 196 -6.56 -9.61 20.74
CA VAL A 196 -7.70 -8.74 21.06
C VAL A 196 -7.43 -7.31 20.59
N ARG A 197 -6.22 -6.78 20.84
CA ARG A 197 -5.85 -5.43 20.39
C ARG A 197 -5.95 -5.28 18.87
N ASN A 198 -5.38 -6.22 18.13
CA ASN A 198 -5.36 -6.19 16.67
C ASN A 198 -6.76 -6.37 16.07
N VAL A 199 -7.56 -7.29 16.63
CA VAL A 199 -8.93 -7.55 16.18
C VAL A 199 -9.85 -6.38 16.50
N ARG A 200 -9.69 -5.72 17.65
CA ARG A 200 -10.46 -4.51 17.98
C ARG A 200 -10.21 -3.37 17.00
N ALA A 201 -8.95 -3.10 16.64
CA ALA A 201 -8.65 -2.06 15.65
C ALA A 201 -9.31 -2.35 14.29
N LEU A 202 -9.36 -3.63 13.89
CA LEU A 202 -10.09 -4.05 12.70
C LEU A 202 -11.61 -3.87 12.88
N MET A 203 -12.18 -4.33 14.00
CA MET A 203 -13.61 -4.19 14.29
C MET A 203 -14.05 -2.72 14.33
N ASP A 204 -13.32 -1.84 15.00
CA ASP A 204 -13.59 -0.39 15.07
C ASP A 204 -13.68 0.25 13.67
N PHE A 205 -12.96 -0.31 12.70
CA PHE A 205 -13.05 0.11 11.29
C PHE A 205 -14.26 -0.50 10.59
N LEU A 206 -14.50 -1.81 10.75
CA LEU A 206 -15.62 -2.52 10.12
C LEU A 206 -16.99 -2.04 10.64
N GLU A 207 -17.07 -1.63 11.90
CA GLU A 207 -18.29 -1.10 12.54
C GLU A 207 -18.74 0.24 11.94
N LYS A 208 -17.89 0.93 11.19
CA LYS A 208 -18.23 2.21 10.50
C LYS A 208 -18.91 2.00 9.15
N PHE A 209 -18.96 0.78 8.62
CA PHE A 209 -19.59 0.51 7.32
C PHE A 209 -21.07 0.92 7.25
N PRO A 210 -21.91 0.69 8.28
CA PRO A 210 -23.28 1.18 8.29
C PRO A 210 -23.40 2.70 8.16
N SER A 211 -22.57 3.48 8.87
CA SER A 211 -22.61 4.95 8.74
C SER A 211 -22.13 5.42 7.36
N TRP A 212 -21.10 4.79 6.81
CA TRP A 212 -20.65 5.10 5.45
C TRP A 212 -21.68 4.72 4.38
N TYR A 213 -22.53 3.73 4.63
CA TYR A 213 -23.65 3.43 3.74
C TYR A 213 -24.68 4.56 3.70
N ASP A 214 -25.04 5.12 4.86
CA ASP A 214 -25.98 6.24 4.95
C ASP A 214 -25.39 7.51 4.30
N GLU A 215 -24.11 7.79 4.56
CA GLU A 215 -23.37 8.90 3.93
C GLU A 215 -23.27 8.72 2.41
N ALA A 216 -22.94 7.52 1.93
CA ALA A 216 -22.88 7.23 0.49
C ALA A 216 -24.23 7.43 -0.18
N ARG A 217 -25.31 6.94 0.45
CA ARG A 217 -26.67 7.17 -0.03
C ARG A 217 -27.02 8.66 -0.11
N ALA A 218 -26.66 9.45 0.92
CA ALA A 218 -26.91 10.88 0.93
C ALA A 218 -26.10 11.63 -0.15
N ALA A 219 -24.87 11.18 -0.41
CA ALA A 219 -23.98 11.74 -1.42
C ALA A 219 -24.27 11.24 -2.86
N GLY A 220 -25.24 10.34 -3.05
CA GLY A 220 -25.52 9.71 -4.34
C GLY A 220 -24.41 8.76 -4.83
N ARG A 221 -23.55 8.30 -3.92
CA ARG A 221 -22.46 7.35 -4.20
C ARG A 221 -22.94 5.91 -3.99
N PRO A 222 -22.34 4.93 -4.69
CA PRO A 222 -22.64 3.51 -4.47
C PRO A 222 -22.28 3.06 -3.05
N ARG A 223 -22.92 1.97 -2.60
CA ARG A 223 -22.65 1.36 -1.29
C ARG A 223 -21.17 0.98 -1.18
N PRO A 224 -20.47 1.39 -0.10
CA PRO A 224 -19.07 1.05 0.07
C PRO A 224 -18.91 -0.46 0.29
N ASP A 225 -17.92 -1.01 -0.40
CA ASP A 225 -17.39 -2.34 -0.15
C ASP A 225 -16.00 -2.23 0.49
N LEU A 226 -15.35 -3.37 0.70
CA LEU A 226 -14.01 -3.41 1.27
C LEU A 226 -12.99 -3.85 0.21
N ILE A 227 -11.98 -3.00 0.00
CA ILE A 227 -10.78 -3.33 -0.77
C ILE A 227 -9.64 -3.54 0.22
N ILE A 228 -8.94 -4.67 0.10
CA ILE A 228 -7.80 -4.98 0.97
C ILE A 228 -6.55 -5.14 0.13
N LEU A 229 -5.50 -4.44 0.53
CA LEU A 229 -4.15 -4.57 0.00
C LEU A 229 -3.26 -5.17 1.08
N ARG A 230 -2.53 -6.23 0.74
CA ARG A 230 -1.51 -6.83 1.61
C ARG A 230 -0.16 -6.74 0.92
N HIS A 231 0.78 -6.09 1.57
CA HIS A 231 2.18 -6.01 1.19
C HIS A 231 2.96 -7.01 2.04
N GLU A 232 3.51 -8.06 1.43
CA GLU A 232 4.35 -9.04 2.14
C GLU A 232 5.81 -8.57 2.24
N ASP A 233 6.23 -7.63 1.40
CA ASP A 233 7.59 -7.06 1.37
C ASP A 233 7.55 -5.54 1.58
N PRO A 234 8.35 -4.99 2.53
CA PRO A 234 8.56 -3.57 2.71
C PRO A 234 8.91 -2.78 1.43
N ALA A 235 9.58 -3.42 0.47
CA ALA A 235 9.94 -2.80 -0.81
C ALA A 235 8.70 -2.47 -1.68
N THR A 236 7.58 -3.13 -1.42
CA THR A 236 6.31 -2.93 -2.13
C THR A 236 5.41 -1.89 -1.47
N LEU A 237 5.79 -1.39 -0.28
CA LEU A 237 5.01 -0.41 0.46
C LEU A 237 4.88 0.89 -0.33
N ALA A 238 3.69 1.48 -0.22
CA ALA A 238 3.39 2.78 -0.79
C ALA A 238 4.18 3.90 -0.09
N THR A 239 4.43 3.73 1.21
CA THR A 239 5.21 4.65 2.02
C THR A 239 6.71 4.42 1.79
N VAL A 240 7.38 5.44 1.26
CA VAL A 240 8.85 5.46 1.22
C VAL A 240 9.34 5.44 2.67
N PRO A 241 10.12 4.44 3.13
CA PRO A 241 10.76 4.56 4.44
C PRO A 241 11.62 5.82 4.43
N PRO A 242 11.61 6.64 5.50
CA PRO A 242 12.58 7.70 5.63
C PRO A 242 13.96 7.06 5.49
N VAL A 243 14.79 7.60 4.61
CA VAL A 243 16.18 7.18 4.51
C VAL A 243 16.78 7.47 5.87
N SER A 244 17.00 6.42 6.67
CA SER A 244 17.96 6.47 7.77
C SER A 244 19.25 6.91 7.12
N THR A 245 19.60 8.19 7.32
CA THR A 245 20.86 8.72 6.84
C THR A 245 21.92 7.86 7.54
N PRO A 246 22.79 7.13 6.81
CA PRO A 246 23.83 6.37 7.47
C PRO A 246 24.63 7.35 8.30
N GLY A 247 24.71 7.06 9.61
CA GLY A 247 25.33 7.92 10.59
C GLY A 247 26.65 8.45 10.08
N SER A 248 26.79 9.78 10.12
CA SER A 248 28.05 10.46 9.93
C SER A 248 29.05 9.83 10.89
N GLY A 249 29.94 8.99 10.36
CA GLY A 249 30.99 8.35 11.13
C GLY A 249 31.88 9.42 11.72
N ILE A 250 31.72 9.69 13.01
CA ILE A 250 32.67 10.46 13.79
C ILE A 250 33.92 9.59 13.88
N LEU A 251 34.97 9.96 13.14
CA LEU A 251 36.30 9.43 13.31
C LEU A 251 36.75 9.67 14.76
N PRO A 252 37.21 8.64 15.51
CA PRO A 252 37.89 8.88 16.77
C PRO A 252 39.26 9.50 16.49
N THR A 253 39.46 10.74 16.97
CA THR A 253 40.78 11.37 17.06
C THR A 253 41.67 10.53 17.95
N ARG A 254 42.74 9.95 17.38
CA ARG A 254 43.87 9.40 18.14
C ARG A 254 44.55 10.54 18.90
N SER A 255 44.41 10.56 20.22
CA SER A 255 45.33 11.29 21.10
C SER A 255 46.64 10.50 21.19
N ALA A 256 47.73 11.18 20.88
CA ALA A 256 49.08 10.72 21.13
C ALA A 256 49.40 10.86 22.64
N SER A 257 50.01 9.81 23.19
CA SER A 257 50.88 9.86 24.37
C SER A 257 52.29 9.52 23.91
#